data_AF-A0A7S1DBC7-F1
#
_entry.id   AF-A0A7S1DBC7-F1
#
_cell.length_a   1.000
_cell.length_b   1.000
_cell.length_c   1.000
_cell.angle_alpha   90.00
_cell.angle_beta   90.00
_cell.angle_gamma   90.00
#
_symmetry.space_group_name_H-M   'P 1'
#
loop_
_entity.id
_entity.type
_entity.pdbx_description
1 polymer ?
#
loop_
_entity_poly.entity_id
_entity_poly.type
_entity_poly.pdbx_seq_one_letter_code
_entity_poly.pdbx_strand_id
1 'polypeptide(L)'
;MRNQSDIDTITTNSTMDVDQHVTLETRVTPRFDVVGLKSDMKSTQVCATLQANELPEDDSDDGRAAVDIVVALDVSGSMTGKKLQLCKETLKLLLRQLSDNDRFGLVTFASEAQVDYSITRMTEKAKNKALSTIMALGTRGCTNLSGAIGLAAEEIRSVAEPNDVRTVFLLTDGHANEGITSEQGITQLARGCFSDQQPPITMHCFGYGSDHNEALLLAISNATQGGTYYFVENDSGVVTAFGDALGGVLSVVSQNTTLRITVPKEASEFGVSIIEVHHEKAIRLDDGSYKVPLGDLYAEEGRDVLMTVMLAKKAIDVPHVNVSVTYTDTVNKMLATSENKYAFIARPGNDTVAKPDKHVEVQWLRVNAVQEMEAAKKLSRDGDLEKARSTINASLGFLKSNADVQDDGVVMQMVADMESVEEGLRSQRSFLRFGAKNMTAKCQTHARQRCAEASPATTNVYRSKKKKAMTLKMFANNSAP
;
A
#
# COMPACT_ATOMS: atom_id res chain seq x y z
N MET A 1 59.64 -3.77 45.83
CA MET A 1 59.65 -2.60 44.92
C MET A 1 59.27 -3.08 43.53
N ARG A 2 58.28 -2.40 42.94
CA ARG A 2 57.59 -2.63 41.64
C ARG A 2 56.50 -3.70 41.66
N ASN A 3 55.28 -3.20 41.86
CA ASN A 3 54.01 -3.90 41.70
C ASN A 3 53.60 -3.93 40.23
N GLN A 4 52.98 -5.06 39.90
CA GLN A 4 52.09 -5.32 38.78
C GLN A 4 50.94 -4.29 38.78
N SER A 5 50.85 -3.44 37.77
CA SER A 5 49.64 -2.74 37.38
C SER A 5 49.70 -2.50 35.88
N ASP A 6 48.55 -2.68 35.25
CA ASP A 6 48.19 -2.35 33.86
C ASP A 6 48.07 -3.57 32.94
N ILE A 7 46.91 -3.60 32.27
CA ILE A 7 46.31 -4.62 31.41
C ILE A 7 45.39 -5.60 32.17
N ASP A 8 44.30 -5.06 32.71
CA ASP A 8 43.03 -5.78 32.88
C ASP A 8 41.90 -4.74 32.87
N THR A 9 41.48 -4.32 31.67
CA THR A 9 40.23 -3.59 31.51
C THR A 9 39.56 -3.99 30.20
N ILE A 10 38.33 -4.49 30.35
CA ILE A 10 37.26 -4.63 29.35
C ILE A 10 37.40 -5.84 28.41
N THR A 11 37.00 -7.00 28.91
CA THR A 11 36.35 -8.03 28.07
C THR A 11 35.22 -8.68 28.86
N THR A 12 34.19 -7.90 29.17
CA THR A 12 32.87 -8.45 29.47
C THR A 12 32.10 -8.47 28.15
N ASN A 13 32.18 -9.60 27.45
CA ASN A 13 31.20 -9.99 26.45
C ASN A 13 29.84 -10.12 27.18
N SER A 14 29.12 -9.02 27.26
CA SER A 14 27.68 -9.04 27.41
C SER A 14 27.12 -9.58 26.10
N THR A 15 26.88 -10.88 26.04
CA THR A 15 25.83 -11.47 25.21
C THR A 15 24.53 -10.80 25.62
N MET A 16 24.23 -9.67 25.01
CA MET A 16 22.87 -9.13 24.98
C MET A 16 22.05 -10.12 24.16
N ASP A 17 20.94 -10.57 24.73
CA ASP A 17 19.90 -11.32 24.02
C ASP A 17 19.54 -10.59 22.72
N VAL A 18 19.94 -11.16 21.59
CA VAL A 18 19.53 -10.71 20.24
C VAL A 18 18.23 -11.43 19.86
N ASP A 19 17.27 -11.46 20.79
CA ASP A 19 15.86 -11.63 20.47
C ASP A 19 15.21 -10.24 20.38
N GLN A 20 15.89 -9.32 19.68
CA GLN A 20 15.34 -8.02 19.31
C GLN A 20 14.13 -8.27 18.43
N HIS A 21 12.95 -7.83 18.90
CA HIS A 21 11.66 -7.91 18.22
C HIS A 21 11.79 -7.66 16.71
N VAL A 22 11.79 -8.73 15.93
CA VAL A 22 11.81 -8.66 14.47
C VAL A 22 10.51 -8.00 14.04
N THR A 23 10.58 -6.84 13.39
CA THR A 23 9.38 -6.09 12.95
C THR A 23 8.81 -6.63 11.63
N LEU A 24 9.68 -7.20 10.78
CA LEU A 24 9.32 -7.82 9.51
C LEU A 24 9.91 -9.23 9.39
N GLU A 25 9.06 -10.22 9.21
CA GLU A 25 9.45 -11.56 8.80
C GLU A 25 9.57 -11.64 7.28
N THR A 26 10.55 -12.38 6.77
CA THR A 26 10.75 -12.57 5.33
C THR A 26 10.94 -14.05 5.01
N ARG A 27 10.29 -14.51 3.94
CA ARG A 27 10.41 -15.87 3.37
C ARG A 27 10.59 -15.79 1.87
N VAL A 28 11.29 -16.78 1.30
CA VAL A 28 11.36 -16.96 -0.15
C VAL A 28 10.99 -18.41 -0.47
N THR A 29 9.95 -18.59 -1.27
CA THR A 29 9.39 -19.91 -1.57
C THR A 29 9.35 -20.12 -3.08
N PRO A 30 9.99 -21.18 -3.62
CA PRO A 30 9.83 -21.54 -5.02
C PRO A 30 8.44 -22.15 -5.26
N ARG A 31 7.88 -21.96 -6.45
CA ARG A 31 6.64 -22.64 -6.85
C ARG A 31 6.82 -24.14 -6.87
N PHE A 32 7.96 -24.62 -7.33
CA PHE A 32 8.32 -26.05 -7.30
C PHE A 32 9.69 -26.17 -6.63
N ASP A 33 9.76 -26.96 -5.56
CA ASP A 33 11.01 -27.29 -4.87
C ASP A 33 11.87 -28.28 -5.67
N VAL A 34 11.26 -29.06 -6.57
CA VAL A 34 11.95 -29.98 -7.50
C VAL A 34 11.49 -29.74 -8.94
N VAL A 35 12.45 -29.50 -9.85
CA VAL A 35 12.21 -29.48 -11.30
C VAL A 35 13.35 -30.19 -12.02
N GLY A 36 13.09 -31.39 -12.54
CA GLY A 36 14.08 -32.24 -13.19
C GLY A 36 14.68 -31.65 -14.46
N LEU A 37 15.94 -31.97 -14.74
CA LEU A 37 16.71 -31.49 -15.89
C LEU A 37 16.13 -31.92 -17.24
N LYS A 38 15.42 -33.05 -17.29
CA LYS A 38 14.76 -33.56 -18.49
C LYS A 38 13.35 -33.02 -18.69
N SER A 39 12.83 -32.21 -17.77
CA SER A 39 11.52 -31.56 -17.94
C SER A 39 11.58 -30.47 -19.02
N ASP A 40 10.41 -30.18 -19.60
CA ASP A 40 10.24 -29.09 -20.54
C ASP A 40 10.30 -27.71 -19.87
N MET A 41 10.16 -27.66 -18.54
CA MET A 41 10.21 -26.43 -17.76
C MET A 41 11.63 -25.82 -17.72
N LYS A 42 11.76 -24.64 -18.33
CA LYS A 42 13.02 -23.85 -18.33
C LYS A 42 13.02 -22.70 -17.34
N SER A 43 11.85 -22.30 -16.85
CA SER A 43 11.70 -21.28 -15.82
C SER A 43 10.57 -21.66 -14.87
N THR A 44 10.57 -21.04 -13.69
CA THR A 44 9.52 -21.18 -12.70
C THR A 44 9.34 -19.90 -11.90
N GLN A 45 8.27 -19.82 -11.11
CA GLN A 45 8.01 -18.71 -10.22
C GLN A 45 8.69 -18.93 -8.86
N VAL A 46 9.17 -17.85 -8.26
CA VAL A 46 9.61 -17.78 -6.87
C VAL A 46 8.89 -16.60 -6.23
N CYS A 47 8.39 -16.76 -5.01
CA CYS A 47 7.73 -15.70 -4.26
C CYS A 47 8.59 -15.26 -3.09
N ALA A 48 8.84 -13.96 -2.98
CA ALA A 48 9.35 -13.34 -1.76
C ALA A 48 8.17 -12.79 -0.96
N THR A 49 7.98 -13.29 0.25
CA THR A 49 6.92 -12.90 1.17
C THR A 49 7.51 -12.10 2.32
N LEU A 50 6.99 -10.90 2.55
CA LEU A 50 7.27 -10.09 3.73
C LEU A 50 6.00 -10.06 4.58
N GLN A 51 6.11 -10.27 5.87
CA GLN A 51 5.00 -10.20 6.81
C GLN A 51 5.39 -9.24 7.94
N ALA A 52 4.61 -8.17 8.09
CA ALA A 52 4.76 -7.27 9.21
C ALA A 52 4.13 -7.87 10.47
N ASN A 53 4.84 -7.74 11.58
CA ASN A 53 4.37 -8.23 12.87
C ASN A 53 3.30 -7.32 13.48
N GLU A 54 2.64 -7.84 14.51
CA GLU A 54 1.69 -7.06 15.29
C GLU A 54 2.39 -5.93 16.04
N LEU A 55 1.70 -4.82 16.26
CA LEU A 55 2.19 -3.79 17.19
C LEU A 55 2.24 -4.38 18.60
N PRO A 56 3.23 -4.03 19.42
CA PRO A 56 3.26 -4.40 20.83
C PRO A 56 1.93 -4.04 21.52
N GLU A 57 1.40 -4.98 22.30
CA GLU A 57 0.22 -4.77 23.14
C GLU A 57 0.60 -3.98 24.40
N ASP A 58 1.07 -2.74 24.25
CA ASP A 58 1.20 -1.82 25.38
C ASP A 58 -0.03 -0.91 25.43
N ASP A 59 -0.66 -0.83 26.60
CA ASP A 59 -1.88 -0.03 26.87
C ASP A 59 -1.62 1.49 26.89
N SER A 60 -0.36 1.92 26.72
CA SER A 60 0.01 3.33 26.54
C SER A 60 0.04 3.71 25.05
N ASP A 61 -0.32 4.97 24.73
CA ASP A 61 -0.17 5.58 23.38
C ASP A 61 1.27 5.49 22.79
N ASP A 62 2.25 4.98 23.54
CA ASP A 62 3.65 4.75 23.19
C ASP A 62 3.92 3.52 22.30
N GLY A 63 2.95 2.62 22.11
CA GLY A 63 3.16 1.38 21.33
C GLY A 63 3.21 1.56 19.81
N ARG A 64 2.90 2.75 19.28
CA ARG A 64 2.93 3.06 17.84
C ARG A 64 3.71 4.34 17.55
N ALA A 65 4.18 4.48 16.32
CA ALA A 65 4.79 5.73 15.87
C ALA A 65 3.79 6.89 15.92
N ALA A 66 4.27 8.06 16.37
CA ALA A 66 3.54 9.31 16.28
C ALA A 66 3.39 9.72 14.81
N VAL A 67 2.30 10.44 14.49
CA VAL A 67 1.98 10.78 13.10
C VAL A 67 1.81 12.29 12.89
N ASP A 68 2.20 12.77 11.71
CA ASP A 68 1.88 14.11 11.22
C ASP A 68 0.86 13.97 10.08
N ILE A 69 -0.36 14.50 10.27
CA ILE A 69 -1.45 14.42 9.28
C ILE A 69 -1.80 15.83 8.80
N VAL A 70 -1.74 16.07 7.49
CA VAL A 70 -2.38 17.24 6.86
C VAL A 70 -3.57 16.78 6.03
N VAL A 71 -4.73 17.38 6.27
CA VAL A 71 -5.92 17.14 5.46
C VAL A 71 -6.06 18.27 4.44
N ALA A 72 -6.06 17.92 3.16
CA ALA A 72 -6.49 18.79 2.07
C ALA A 72 -7.95 18.46 1.73
N LEU A 73 -8.88 19.32 2.15
CA LEU A 73 -10.32 19.13 1.98
C LEU A 73 -10.89 20.06 0.91
N ASP A 74 -11.52 19.46 -0.09
CA ASP A 74 -12.31 20.16 -1.09
C ASP A 74 -13.57 20.76 -0.45
N VAL A 75 -13.74 22.08 -0.58
CA VAL A 75 -14.93 22.82 -0.14
C VAL A 75 -15.61 23.51 -1.31
N SER A 76 -15.43 23.00 -2.53
CA SER A 76 -16.10 23.51 -3.73
C SER A 76 -17.61 23.31 -3.70
N GLY A 77 -18.31 23.96 -4.65
CA GLY A 77 -19.77 23.85 -4.76
C GLY A 77 -20.29 22.40 -4.90
N SER A 78 -19.53 21.50 -5.52
CA SER A 78 -19.90 20.09 -5.70
C SER A 78 -19.92 19.28 -4.41
N MET A 79 -19.19 19.74 -3.37
CA MET A 79 -19.16 19.15 -2.04
C MET A 79 -20.37 19.55 -1.17
N THR A 80 -21.29 20.36 -1.70
CA THR A 80 -22.44 20.91 -0.95
C THR A 80 -23.35 19.80 -0.41
N GLY A 81 -23.92 20.06 0.77
CA GLY A 81 -24.87 19.16 1.41
C GLY A 81 -24.17 18.00 2.11
N LYS A 82 -24.55 16.76 1.76
CA LYS A 82 -24.14 15.56 2.49
C LYS A 82 -22.64 15.26 2.40
N LYS A 83 -21.99 15.51 1.24
CA LYS A 83 -20.56 15.21 1.03
C LYS A 83 -19.67 15.94 2.04
N LEU A 84 -19.80 17.27 2.15
CA LEU A 84 -19.04 18.05 3.13
C LEU A 84 -19.41 17.68 4.58
N GLN A 85 -20.69 17.42 4.85
CA GLN A 85 -21.12 17.03 6.20
C GLN A 85 -20.47 15.71 6.65
N LEU A 86 -20.42 14.71 5.77
CA LEU A 86 -19.73 13.45 6.02
C LEU A 86 -18.22 13.64 6.21
N CYS A 87 -17.59 14.52 5.43
CA CYS A 87 -16.18 14.87 5.62
C CYS A 87 -15.96 15.45 7.03
N LYS A 88 -16.79 16.41 7.46
CA LYS A 88 -16.71 17.01 8.80
C LYS A 88 -16.87 15.98 9.92
N GLU A 89 -17.86 15.09 9.79
CA GLU A 89 -18.12 14.02 10.76
C GLU A 89 -16.92 13.06 10.85
N THR A 90 -16.36 12.71 9.70
CA THR A 90 -15.21 11.80 9.64
C THR A 90 -13.94 12.44 10.18
N LEU A 91 -13.71 13.73 9.93
CA LEU A 91 -12.60 14.48 10.51
C LEU A 91 -12.77 14.66 12.03
N LYS A 92 -13.99 14.82 12.53
CA LYS A 92 -14.28 14.79 13.97
C LYS A 92 -13.86 13.44 14.59
N LEU A 93 -14.14 12.33 13.90
CA LEU A 93 -13.72 11.00 14.35
C LEU A 93 -12.20 10.85 14.30
N LEU A 94 -11.54 11.33 13.24
CA LEU A 94 -10.08 11.35 13.12
C LEU A 94 -9.44 12.06 14.30
N LEU A 95 -9.87 13.29 14.63
CA LEU A 95 -9.31 14.07 15.73
C LEU A 95 -9.41 13.36 17.08
N ARG A 96 -10.44 12.54 17.30
CA ARG A 96 -10.62 11.75 18.53
C ARG A 96 -9.63 10.59 18.66
N GLN A 97 -9.04 10.13 17.55
CA GLN A 97 -8.06 9.02 17.55
C GLN A 97 -6.62 9.49 17.64
N LEU A 98 -6.38 10.80 17.49
CA LEU A 98 -5.05 11.35 17.63
C LEU A 98 -4.67 11.49 19.10
N SER A 99 -3.44 11.14 19.43
CA SER A 99 -2.79 11.34 20.71
C SER A 99 -2.17 12.75 20.78
N ASP A 100 -1.68 13.14 21.95
CA ASP A 100 -0.98 14.42 22.14
C ASP A 100 0.38 14.47 21.42
N ASN A 101 0.91 13.32 21.00
CA ASN A 101 2.14 13.19 20.21
C ASN A 101 1.91 13.38 18.71
N ASP A 102 0.68 13.23 18.23
CA ASP A 102 0.34 13.38 16.83
C ASP A 102 0.09 14.87 16.48
N ARG A 103 0.32 15.22 15.21
CA ARG A 103 0.00 16.56 14.69
C ARG A 103 -1.06 16.51 13.62
N PHE A 104 -1.91 17.54 13.60
CA PHE A 104 -2.95 17.72 12.59
C PHE A 104 -2.92 19.13 12.01
N GLY A 105 -2.99 19.21 10.69
CA GLY A 105 -3.21 20.44 9.92
C GLY A 105 -4.40 20.31 8.96
N LEU A 106 -5.04 21.42 8.65
CA LEU A 106 -6.18 21.51 7.74
C LEU A 106 -5.92 22.59 6.68
N VAL A 107 -5.89 22.15 5.43
CA VAL A 107 -5.93 22.97 4.23
C VAL A 107 -7.30 22.76 3.58
N THR A 108 -8.02 23.83 3.29
CA THR A 108 -9.21 23.74 2.44
C THR A 108 -8.93 24.36 1.08
N PHE A 109 -9.62 23.87 0.06
CA PHE A 109 -9.50 24.41 -1.27
C PHE A 109 -10.83 24.49 -2.00
N ALA A 110 -10.98 25.60 -2.71
CA ALA A 110 -12.01 25.86 -3.69
C ALA A 110 -11.33 26.53 -4.90
N SER A 111 -11.73 27.73 -5.32
CA SER A 111 -10.97 28.51 -6.32
C SER A 111 -9.54 28.82 -5.87
N GLU A 112 -9.33 28.96 -4.57
CA GLU A 112 -8.03 29.14 -3.93
C GLU A 112 -7.87 28.11 -2.80
N ALA A 113 -6.62 27.77 -2.49
CA ALA A 113 -6.27 26.94 -1.34
C ALA A 113 -5.82 27.82 -0.17
N GLN A 114 -6.20 27.46 1.06
CA GLN A 114 -5.82 28.19 2.26
C GLN A 114 -5.57 27.25 3.43
N VAL A 115 -4.74 27.67 4.39
CA VAL A 115 -4.54 26.97 5.66
C VAL A 115 -5.58 27.47 6.66
N ASP A 116 -6.58 26.64 6.98
CA ASP A 116 -7.61 26.96 7.99
C ASP A 116 -7.15 26.59 9.41
N TYR A 117 -6.24 25.62 9.51
CA TYR A 117 -5.63 25.20 10.78
C TYR A 117 -4.19 24.74 10.54
N SER A 118 -3.22 25.49 11.06
CA SER A 118 -1.81 25.10 10.94
C SER A 118 -1.50 23.82 11.73
N ILE A 119 -0.57 23.03 11.21
CA ILE A 119 -0.16 21.74 11.76
C ILE A 119 0.30 21.91 13.22
N THR A 120 -0.47 21.32 14.14
CA THR A 120 -0.29 21.51 15.58
C THR A 120 -0.39 20.17 16.30
N ARG A 121 0.34 19.99 17.42
CA ARG A 121 0.19 18.83 18.30
C ARG A 121 -1.22 18.75 18.89
N MET A 122 -1.81 17.56 18.88
CA MET A 122 -3.22 17.33 19.17
C MET A 122 -3.54 17.18 20.66
N THR A 123 -3.11 18.16 21.46
CA THR A 123 -3.63 18.34 22.83
C THR A 123 -5.15 18.48 22.83
N GLU A 124 -5.83 18.18 23.93
CA GLU A 124 -7.29 18.35 24.06
C GLU A 124 -7.77 19.77 23.68
N LYS A 125 -7.01 20.81 24.03
CA LYS A 125 -7.32 22.19 23.61
C LYS A 125 -7.18 22.37 22.09
N ALA A 126 -6.13 21.81 21.50
CA ALA A 126 -5.88 21.89 20.06
C ALA A 126 -6.94 21.13 19.26
N LYS A 127 -7.35 19.93 19.72
CA LYS A 127 -8.44 19.13 19.15
C LYS A 127 -9.76 19.90 19.13
N ASN A 128 -10.13 20.53 20.24
CA ASN A 128 -11.36 21.34 20.32
C ASN A 128 -11.33 22.54 19.36
N LYS A 129 -10.18 23.19 19.22
CA LYS A 129 -10.00 24.30 18.26
C LYS A 129 -10.11 23.81 16.81
N ALA A 130 -9.43 22.72 16.47
CA ALA A 130 -9.48 22.11 15.13
C ALA A 130 -10.91 21.67 14.77
N LEU A 131 -11.60 21.02 15.71
CA LEU A 131 -12.99 20.62 15.55
C LEU A 131 -13.92 21.81 15.28
N SER A 132 -13.74 22.90 16.03
CA SER A 132 -14.52 24.13 15.82
C SER A 132 -14.29 24.71 14.42
N THR A 133 -13.03 24.73 13.95
CA THR A 133 -12.69 25.17 12.59
C THR A 133 -13.38 24.28 11.54
N ILE A 134 -13.30 22.95 11.68
CA ILE A 134 -13.92 21.99 10.75
C ILE A 134 -15.44 22.19 10.68
N MET A 135 -16.10 22.34 11.82
CA MET A 135 -17.56 22.47 11.87
C MET A 135 -18.03 23.79 11.23
N ALA A 136 -17.22 24.84 11.27
CA ALA A 136 -17.50 26.14 10.65
C ALA A 136 -17.34 26.18 9.12
N LEU A 137 -16.76 25.14 8.49
CA LEU A 137 -16.52 25.16 7.03
C LEU A 137 -17.83 25.26 6.24
N GLY A 138 -17.82 26.00 5.14
CA GLY A 138 -18.91 26.08 4.18
C GLY A 138 -18.40 25.90 2.76
N THR A 139 -19.27 25.49 1.84
CA THR A 139 -18.89 25.34 0.44
C THR A 139 -18.83 26.70 -0.27
N ARG A 140 -17.91 26.83 -1.23
CA ARG A 140 -17.69 28.06 -2.01
C ARG A 140 -16.93 27.74 -3.31
N GLY A 141 -17.07 28.59 -4.32
CA GLY A 141 -16.15 28.66 -5.48
C GLY A 141 -16.01 27.40 -6.35
N CYS A 142 -14.94 27.38 -7.15
CA CYS A 142 -14.49 26.30 -8.04
C CYS A 142 -13.52 25.35 -7.30
N THR A 143 -12.60 24.68 -8.02
CA THR A 143 -11.69 23.67 -7.44
C THR A 143 -10.26 23.79 -8.00
N ASN A 144 -9.32 24.22 -7.16
CA ASN A 144 -7.89 24.40 -7.43
C ASN A 144 -7.08 23.32 -6.71
N LEU A 145 -7.04 22.14 -7.33
CA LEU A 145 -6.38 20.96 -6.77
C LEU A 145 -4.86 21.14 -6.66
N SER A 146 -4.24 21.83 -7.62
CA SER A 146 -2.80 22.09 -7.62
C SER A 146 -2.36 22.96 -6.45
N GLY A 147 -3.10 24.02 -6.13
CA GLY A 147 -2.81 24.87 -4.98
C GLY A 147 -2.94 24.12 -3.66
N ALA A 148 -3.94 23.24 -3.54
CA ALA A 148 -4.14 22.40 -2.36
C ALA A 148 -2.96 21.47 -2.09
N ILE A 149 -2.46 20.80 -3.15
CA ILE A 149 -1.30 19.90 -3.06
C ILE A 149 -0.05 20.67 -2.63
N GLY A 150 0.22 21.82 -3.26
CA GLY A 150 1.36 22.65 -2.91
C GLY A 150 1.32 23.14 -1.46
N LEU A 151 0.18 23.67 -1.03
CA LEU A 151 0.01 24.22 0.31
C LEU A 151 0.02 23.13 1.39
N ALA A 152 -0.57 21.96 1.13
CA ALA A 152 -0.47 20.82 2.04
C ALA A 152 0.96 20.32 2.19
N ALA A 153 1.75 20.35 1.10
CA ALA A 153 3.16 20.00 1.12
C ALA A 153 3.98 21.03 1.91
N GLU A 154 3.73 22.32 1.74
CA GLU A 154 4.37 23.38 2.54
C GLU A 154 4.04 23.22 4.03
N GLU A 155 2.77 23.01 4.36
CA GLU A 155 2.31 22.89 5.73
C GLU A 155 2.96 21.70 6.44
N ILE A 156 2.91 20.50 5.82
CA ILE A 156 3.50 19.31 6.46
C ILE A 156 5.02 19.46 6.58
N ARG A 157 5.70 20.09 5.61
CA ARG A 157 7.16 20.33 5.62
C ARG A 157 7.61 21.42 6.58
N SER A 158 6.70 22.27 7.05
CA SER A 158 7.01 23.35 8.00
C SER A 158 7.43 22.85 9.40
N VAL A 159 7.16 21.58 9.71
CA VAL A 159 7.54 20.95 10.98
C VAL A 159 9.05 20.71 11.02
N ALA A 160 9.76 21.45 11.89
CA ALA A 160 11.22 21.36 12.03
C ALA A 160 11.69 19.97 12.50
N GLU A 161 10.97 19.36 13.43
CA GLU A 161 11.19 18.01 13.94
C GLU A 161 9.96 17.15 13.62
N PRO A 162 9.89 16.61 12.39
CA PRO A 162 8.75 15.84 11.94
C PRO A 162 8.66 14.51 12.68
N ASN A 163 7.44 14.01 12.84
CA ASN A 163 7.22 12.63 13.26
C ASN A 163 7.64 11.66 12.13
N ASP A 164 7.93 10.40 12.48
CA ASP A 164 8.39 9.38 11.52
C ASP A 164 7.35 9.15 10.42
N VAL A 165 6.06 9.07 10.79
CA VAL A 165 4.95 8.84 9.87
C VAL A 165 4.31 10.16 9.47
N ARG A 166 4.36 10.50 8.18
CA ARG A 166 3.82 11.76 7.65
C ARG A 166 2.88 11.48 6.50
N THR A 167 1.64 11.97 6.60
CA THR A 167 0.61 11.71 5.61
C THR A 167 -0.20 12.94 5.23
N VAL A 168 -0.56 13.02 3.95
CA VAL A 168 -1.56 13.95 3.44
C VAL A 168 -2.80 13.18 3.02
N PHE A 169 -3.95 13.55 3.58
CA PHE A 169 -5.25 13.06 3.13
C PHE A 169 -5.89 14.08 2.20
N LEU A 170 -6.08 13.72 0.94
CA LEU A 170 -6.75 14.53 -0.07
C LEU A 170 -8.19 14.06 -0.23
N LEU A 171 -9.16 14.89 0.15
CA LEU A 171 -10.59 14.60 0.07
C LEU A 171 -11.21 15.47 -1.01
N THR A 172 -11.70 14.87 -2.09
CA THR A 172 -12.23 15.63 -3.23
C THR A 172 -13.18 14.78 -4.07
N ASP A 173 -14.05 15.45 -4.82
CA ASP A 173 -14.75 14.83 -5.95
C ASP A 173 -14.09 15.15 -7.31
N GLY A 174 -12.80 15.54 -7.31
CA GLY A 174 -11.83 15.27 -8.37
C GLY A 174 -11.90 16.14 -9.62
N HIS A 175 -12.67 17.23 -9.64
CA HIS A 175 -12.75 18.13 -10.79
C HIS A 175 -11.72 19.25 -10.68
N ALA A 176 -10.49 19.05 -11.20
CA ALA A 176 -9.51 20.14 -11.28
C ALA A 176 -9.91 21.15 -12.37
N ASN A 177 -10.48 22.29 -11.96
CA ASN A 177 -11.02 23.30 -12.88
C ASN A 177 -10.22 24.61 -12.88
N GLU A 178 -9.35 24.80 -11.89
CA GLU A 178 -8.52 26.01 -11.72
C GLU A 178 -7.05 25.62 -11.48
N GLY A 179 -6.11 26.47 -11.94
CA GLY A 179 -4.67 26.22 -11.84
C GLY A 179 -4.17 25.21 -12.87
N ILE A 180 -3.35 24.24 -12.43
CA ILE A 180 -2.93 23.13 -13.30
C ILE A 180 -4.07 22.11 -13.34
N THR A 181 -4.67 21.91 -14.52
CA THR A 181 -5.81 21.01 -14.71
C THR A 181 -5.45 19.71 -15.43
N SER A 182 -4.27 19.64 -16.04
CA SER A 182 -3.82 18.43 -16.72
C SER A 182 -3.37 17.36 -15.71
N GLU A 183 -3.78 16.11 -15.93
CA GLU A 183 -3.41 14.97 -15.06
C GLU A 183 -1.89 14.85 -14.91
N GLN A 184 -1.15 15.00 -16.01
CA GLN A 184 0.30 14.96 -16.01
C GLN A 184 0.91 16.09 -15.19
N GLY A 185 0.40 17.33 -15.32
CA GLY A 185 0.92 18.48 -14.60
C GLY A 185 0.69 18.36 -13.09
N ILE A 186 -0.52 17.95 -12.67
CA ILE A 186 -0.84 17.76 -11.25
C ILE A 186 -0.01 16.61 -10.67
N THR A 187 0.14 15.51 -11.41
CA THR A 187 0.97 14.37 -10.96
C THR A 187 2.44 14.76 -10.82
N GLN A 188 2.97 15.57 -11.75
CA GLN A 188 4.34 16.07 -11.68
C GLN A 188 4.54 17.01 -10.49
N LEU A 189 3.57 17.88 -10.22
CA LEU A 189 3.56 18.74 -9.03
C LEU A 189 3.59 17.89 -7.75
N ALA A 190 2.70 16.91 -7.62
CA ALA A 190 2.67 16.01 -6.48
C ALA A 190 4.02 15.30 -6.29
N ARG A 191 4.61 14.77 -7.37
CA ARG A 191 5.96 14.16 -7.29
C ARG A 191 7.00 15.16 -6.78
N GLY A 192 7.07 16.36 -7.34
CA GLY A 192 8.03 17.38 -6.91
C GLY A 192 7.83 17.88 -5.48
N CYS A 193 6.60 17.87 -4.97
CA CYS A 193 6.27 18.27 -3.61
C CYS A 193 6.68 17.23 -2.56
N PHE A 194 6.59 15.94 -2.88
CA PHE A 194 6.72 14.86 -1.89
C PHE A 194 7.88 13.88 -2.15
N SER A 195 8.60 13.98 -3.28
CA SER A 195 9.78 13.15 -3.53
C SER A 195 10.94 13.53 -2.60
N ASP A 196 11.80 12.55 -2.34
CA ASP A 196 13.09 12.73 -1.64
C ASP A 196 12.99 13.35 -0.23
N GLN A 197 11.82 13.27 0.39
CA GLN A 197 11.61 13.72 1.77
C GLN A 197 12.07 12.65 2.77
N GLN A 198 12.68 13.11 3.86
CA GLN A 198 13.09 12.27 4.99
C GLN A 198 12.64 12.96 6.30
N PRO A 199 11.70 12.39 7.06
CA PRO A 199 10.93 11.16 6.78
C PRO A 199 10.02 11.29 5.54
N PRO A 200 9.65 10.17 4.88
CA PRO A 200 8.83 10.17 3.67
C PRO A 200 7.43 10.72 3.94
N ILE A 201 6.81 11.32 2.91
CA ILE A 201 5.43 11.81 2.98
C ILE A 201 4.56 10.98 2.04
N THR A 202 3.52 10.37 2.60
CA THR A 202 2.55 9.57 1.85
C THR A 202 1.27 10.37 1.57
N MET A 203 0.67 10.18 0.39
CA MET A 203 -0.61 10.80 0.05
C MET A 203 -1.70 9.77 -0.20
N HIS A 204 -2.80 9.89 0.54
CA HIS A 204 -4.01 9.11 0.33
C HIS A 204 -5.11 9.99 -0.26
N CYS A 205 -5.75 9.52 -1.32
CA CYS A 205 -6.78 10.26 -2.04
C CYS A 205 -8.14 9.59 -1.85
N PHE A 206 -9.13 10.36 -1.43
CA PHE A 206 -10.51 9.91 -1.24
C PHE A 206 -11.38 10.56 -2.30
N GLY A 207 -11.81 9.76 -3.27
CA GLY A 207 -12.70 10.19 -4.36
C GLY A 207 -14.15 10.02 -3.97
N TYR A 208 -14.86 11.14 -3.77
CA TYR A 208 -16.27 11.15 -3.38
C TYR A 208 -17.21 11.15 -4.58
N GLY A 209 -18.19 10.26 -4.58
CA GLY A 209 -19.24 10.21 -5.59
C GLY A 209 -18.79 9.58 -6.91
N SER A 210 -19.73 9.39 -7.85
CA SER A 210 -19.46 8.73 -9.14
C SER A 210 -18.80 9.63 -10.18
N ASP A 211 -18.75 10.93 -9.92
CA ASP A 211 -18.38 11.99 -10.83
C ASP A 211 -16.89 12.35 -10.78
N HIS A 212 -16.15 11.88 -9.77
CA HIS A 212 -14.73 12.18 -9.67
C HIS A 212 -13.85 11.46 -10.70
N ASN A 213 -12.67 12.06 -10.95
CA ASN A 213 -11.65 11.51 -11.83
C ASN A 213 -10.75 10.51 -11.09
N GLU A 214 -11.04 9.21 -11.24
CA GLU A 214 -10.30 8.14 -10.57
C GLU A 214 -8.86 7.99 -11.07
N ALA A 215 -8.62 8.26 -12.36
CA ALA A 215 -7.29 8.17 -12.96
C ALA A 215 -6.35 9.22 -12.34
N LEU A 216 -6.83 10.45 -12.22
CA LEU A 216 -6.12 11.55 -11.58
C LEU A 216 -5.81 11.26 -10.11
N LEU A 217 -6.80 10.86 -9.32
CA LEU A 217 -6.59 10.60 -7.88
C LEU A 217 -5.67 9.40 -7.64
N LEU A 218 -5.78 8.35 -8.47
CA LEU A 218 -4.83 7.25 -8.43
C LEU A 218 -3.41 7.76 -8.77
N ALA A 219 -3.25 8.53 -9.85
CA ALA A 219 -1.94 9.05 -10.27
C ALA A 219 -1.30 9.95 -9.20
N ILE A 220 -2.09 10.80 -8.54
CA ILE A 220 -1.65 11.64 -7.41
C ILE A 220 -1.20 10.76 -6.24
N SER A 221 -2.00 9.77 -5.83
CA SER A 221 -1.60 8.87 -4.73
C SER A 221 -0.30 8.10 -5.07
N ASN A 222 -0.15 7.69 -6.33
CA ASN A 222 1.02 6.98 -6.86
C ASN A 222 2.27 7.85 -6.99
N ALA A 223 2.12 9.19 -6.93
CA ALA A 223 3.25 10.11 -6.88
C ALA A 223 4.05 9.96 -5.57
N THR A 224 3.45 9.38 -4.54
CA THR A 224 4.08 9.11 -3.24
C THR A 224 4.34 7.60 -3.04
N GLN A 225 5.23 7.25 -2.11
CA GLN A 225 5.39 5.86 -1.67
C GLN A 225 4.29 5.52 -0.65
N GLY A 226 3.66 4.35 -0.78
CA GLY A 226 2.59 3.91 0.14
C GLY A 226 1.22 4.55 -0.07
N GLY A 227 1.09 5.54 -0.97
CA GLY A 227 -0.17 6.26 -1.23
C GLY A 227 -1.29 5.33 -1.67
N THR A 228 -2.54 5.70 -1.41
CA THR A 228 -3.70 4.85 -1.72
C THR A 228 -4.87 5.70 -2.17
N TYR A 229 -5.50 5.31 -3.28
CA TYR A 229 -6.79 5.86 -3.69
C TYR A 229 -7.93 5.03 -3.11
N TYR A 230 -8.91 5.71 -2.51
CA TYR A 230 -10.14 5.15 -1.97
C TYR A 230 -11.32 5.67 -2.78
N PHE A 231 -12.09 4.75 -3.37
CA PHE A 231 -13.34 5.09 -4.02
C PHE A 231 -14.48 5.07 -3.00
N VAL A 232 -15.11 6.22 -2.77
CA VAL A 232 -16.22 6.37 -1.82
C VAL A 232 -17.52 6.62 -2.58
N GLU A 233 -18.26 5.53 -2.83
CA GLU A 233 -19.50 5.57 -3.60
C GLU A 233 -20.69 6.18 -2.83
N ASN A 234 -20.80 5.86 -1.53
CA ASN A 234 -21.96 6.18 -0.72
C ASN A 234 -21.58 6.60 0.71
N ASP A 235 -22.56 7.15 1.43
CA ASP A 235 -22.40 7.75 2.76
C ASP A 235 -21.78 6.79 3.79
N SER A 236 -22.20 5.51 3.80
CA SER A 236 -21.66 4.50 4.70
C SER A 236 -20.22 4.12 4.37
N GLY A 237 -19.79 4.34 3.14
CA GLY A 237 -18.43 4.01 2.72
C GLY A 237 -17.37 4.99 3.16
N VAL A 238 -17.73 6.25 3.45
CA VAL A 238 -16.80 7.28 3.92
C VAL A 238 -16.14 6.83 5.22
N VAL A 239 -16.95 6.41 6.19
CA VAL A 239 -16.51 5.97 7.52
C VAL A 239 -15.57 4.76 7.41
N THR A 240 -15.88 3.83 6.52
CA THR A 240 -15.05 2.65 6.26
C THR A 240 -13.72 3.01 5.62
N ALA A 241 -13.73 3.81 4.55
CA ALA A 241 -12.50 4.21 3.85
C ALA A 241 -11.56 4.98 4.79
N PHE A 242 -12.10 5.88 5.61
CA PHE A 242 -11.33 6.60 6.60
C PHE A 242 -10.84 5.73 7.74
N GLY A 243 -11.68 4.84 8.26
CA GLY A 243 -11.28 3.87 9.28
C GLY A 243 -10.12 3.00 8.81
N ASP A 244 -10.19 2.52 7.57
CA ASP A 244 -9.13 1.73 6.95
C ASP A 244 -7.86 2.55 6.69
N ALA A 245 -7.97 3.78 6.17
CA ALA A 245 -6.82 4.64 5.94
C ALA A 245 -6.13 5.05 7.25
N LEU A 246 -6.90 5.53 8.22
CA LEU A 246 -6.40 5.94 9.52
C LEU A 246 -5.83 4.75 10.30
N GLY A 247 -6.51 3.61 10.28
CA GLY A 247 -6.04 2.38 10.92
C GLY A 247 -4.70 1.90 10.33
N GLY A 248 -4.48 2.10 9.04
CA GLY A 248 -3.18 1.87 8.40
C GLY A 248 -2.11 2.87 8.85
N VAL A 249 -2.40 4.16 8.75
CA VAL A 249 -1.47 5.25 9.16
C VAL A 249 -1.03 5.12 10.61
N LEU A 250 -1.95 4.81 11.53
CA LEU A 250 -1.66 4.63 12.95
C LEU A 250 -1.03 3.26 13.28
N SER A 251 -0.78 2.41 12.27
CA SER A 251 -0.14 1.11 12.46
C SER A 251 1.08 0.90 11.56
N VAL A 252 1.70 1.95 11.06
CA VAL A 252 2.96 1.84 10.32
C VAL A 252 4.05 1.30 11.24
N VAL A 253 4.63 0.15 10.88
CA VAL A 253 5.75 -0.50 11.59
C VAL A 253 7.05 -0.46 10.79
N SER A 254 6.95 -0.28 9.47
CA SER A 254 8.09 -0.23 8.58
C SER A 254 7.90 0.83 7.51
N GLN A 255 8.91 1.67 7.31
CA GLN A 255 8.94 2.71 6.28
C GLN A 255 10.03 2.48 5.24
N ASN A 256 9.81 2.99 4.02
CA ASN A 256 10.76 2.92 2.91
C ASN A 256 11.26 1.48 2.64
N THR A 257 10.42 0.48 2.90
CA THR A 257 10.74 -0.92 2.76
C THR A 257 11.16 -1.20 1.33
N THR A 258 12.36 -1.73 1.17
CA THR A 258 12.95 -2.02 -0.13
C THR A 258 13.42 -3.47 -0.14
N LEU A 259 12.90 -4.24 -1.08
CA LEU A 259 13.36 -5.59 -1.37
C LEU A 259 14.54 -5.53 -2.34
N ARG A 260 15.59 -6.29 -2.07
CA ARG A 260 16.66 -6.58 -3.03
C ARG A 260 16.65 -8.05 -3.38
N ILE A 261 16.61 -8.36 -4.67
CA ILE A 261 16.57 -9.73 -5.21
C ILE A 261 17.82 -9.93 -6.05
N THR A 262 18.57 -10.99 -5.75
CA THR A 262 19.85 -11.32 -6.39
C THR A 262 19.88 -12.80 -6.77
N VAL A 263 20.69 -13.14 -7.76
CA VAL A 263 21.08 -14.53 -8.06
C VAL A 263 22.51 -14.73 -7.56
N PRO A 264 22.77 -15.75 -6.71
CA PRO A 264 24.13 -16.07 -6.30
C PRO A 264 25.05 -16.33 -7.51
N LYS A 265 26.31 -15.91 -7.44
CA LYS A 265 27.25 -16.02 -8.55
C LYS A 265 27.40 -17.47 -9.03
N GLU A 266 27.54 -18.41 -8.09
CA GLU A 266 27.62 -19.84 -8.42
C GLU A 266 26.40 -20.31 -9.21
N ALA A 267 25.18 -19.93 -8.82
CA ALA A 267 23.96 -20.30 -9.54
C ALA A 267 23.92 -19.69 -10.94
N SER A 268 24.37 -18.43 -11.08
CA SER A 268 24.40 -17.73 -12.36
C SER A 268 25.32 -18.39 -13.40
N GLU A 269 26.44 -18.97 -12.98
CA GLU A 269 27.36 -19.73 -13.83
C GLU A 269 26.69 -20.98 -14.43
N PHE A 270 25.69 -21.53 -13.75
CA PHE A 270 24.87 -22.64 -14.24
C PHE A 270 23.61 -22.21 -15.00
N GLY A 271 23.49 -20.92 -15.32
CA GLY A 271 22.42 -20.36 -16.16
C GLY A 271 21.19 -19.88 -15.41
N VAL A 272 21.24 -19.82 -14.07
CA VAL A 272 20.15 -19.21 -13.29
C VAL A 272 20.15 -17.71 -13.51
N SER A 273 18.98 -17.13 -13.77
CA SER A 273 18.79 -15.69 -13.93
C SER A 273 17.36 -15.31 -13.61
N ILE A 274 17.14 -14.06 -13.21
CA ILE A 274 15.80 -13.50 -13.06
C ILE A 274 15.35 -13.00 -14.43
N ILE A 275 14.24 -13.55 -14.93
CA ILE A 275 13.62 -13.13 -16.18
C ILE A 275 12.81 -11.85 -15.94
N GLU A 276 12.00 -11.85 -14.88
CA GLU A 276 11.07 -10.78 -14.57
C GLU A 276 10.74 -10.76 -13.08
N VAL A 277 10.50 -9.56 -12.54
CA VAL A 277 9.91 -9.37 -11.20
C VAL A 277 8.57 -8.68 -11.39
N HIS A 278 7.49 -9.33 -10.96
CA HIS A 278 6.11 -8.92 -11.17
C HIS A 278 5.68 -7.85 -10.16
N HIS A 279 6.26 -6.66 -10.25
CA HIS A 279 5.90 -5.52 -9.42
C HIS A 279 6.09 -4.21 -10.19
N GLU A 280 5.11 -3.29 -10.12
CA GLU A 280 5.08 -2.04 -10.92
C GLU A 280 6.30 -1.13 -10.70
N LYS A 281 6.91 -1.19 -9.51
CA LYS A 281 8.09 -0.40 -9.11
C LYS A 281 9.39 -1.20 -9.14
N ALA A 282 9.43 -2.41 -9.70
CA ALA A 282 10.67 -3.18 -9.79
C ALA A 282 11.70 -2.48 -10.70
N ILE A 283 12.91 -2.29 -10.20
CA ILE A 283 14.02 -1.65 -10.91
C ILE A 283 15.13 -2.70 -11.06
N ARG A 284 15.47 -3.03 -12.31
CA ARG A 284 16.66 -3.85 -12.59
C ARG A 284 17.91 -2.98 -12.51
N LEU A 285 18.92 -3.44 -11.79
CA LEU A 285 20.20 -2.78 -11.62
C LEU A 285 21.23 -3.33 -12.63
N ASP A 286 22.34 -2.60 -12.81
CA ASP A 286 23.39 -2.94 -13.78
C ASP A 286 24.07 -4.29 -13.50
N ASP A 287 24.12 -4.70 -12.22
CA ASP A 287 24.63 -6.00 -11.79
C ASP A 287 23.65 -7.17 -12.04
N GLY A 288 22.49 -6.89 -12.64
CA GLY A 288 21.42 -7.86 -12.90
C GLY A 288 20.53 -8.15 -11.69
N SER A 289 20.80 -7.57 -10.52
CA SER A 289 19.91 -7.64 -9.37
C SER A 289 18.70 -6.73 -9.53
N TYR A 290 17.69 -6.92 -8.69
CA TYR A 290 16.49 -6.10 -8.68
C TYR A 290 16.34 -5.39 -7.34
N LYS A 291 15.94 -4.12 -7.40
CA LYS A 291 15.46 -3.33 -6.27
C LYS A 291 13.95 -3.14 -6.43
N VAL A 292 13.17 -3.47 -5.42
CA VAL A 292 11.71 -3.30 -5.42
C VAL A 292 11.31 -2.44 -4.22
N PRO A 293 11.05 -1.14 -4.42
CA PRO A 293 10.49 -0.28 -3.39
C PRO A 293 9.04 -0.68 -3.10
N LEU A 294 8.80 -1.18 -1.90
CA LEU A 294 7.47 -1.57 -1.40
C LEU A 294 6.81 -0.42 -0.60
N GLY A 295 7.62 0.52 -0.11
CA GLY A 295 7.16 1.65 0.70
C GLY A 295 6.84 1.22 2.13
N ASP A 296 5.78 1.81 2.70
CA ASP A 296 5.43 1.56 4.09
C ASP A 296 4.63 0.27 4.23
N LEU A 297 4.89 -0.49 5.30
CA LEU A 297 4.08 -1.64 5.72
C LEU A 297 3.39 -1.32 7.06
N TYR A 298 2.10 -1.64 7.12
CA TYR A 298 1.32 -1.56 8.33
C TYR A 298 1.47 -2.85 9.14
N ALA A 299 1.20 -2.80 10.44
CA ALA A 299 1.17 -3.97 11.29
C ALA A 299 0.23 -5.03 10.71
N GLU A 300 0.64 -6.29 10.80
CA GLU A 300 -0.07 -7.46 10.26
C GLU A 300 -0.18 -7.51 8.73
N GLU A 301 0.38 -6.54 8.02
CA GLU A 301 0.29 -6.47 6.56
C GLU A 301 1.33 -7.38 5.89
N GLY A 302 0.87 -8.14 4.90
CA GLY A 302 1.72 -8.99 4.06
C GLY A 302 2.03 -8.36 2.70
N ARG A 303 3.19 -8.69 2.13
CA ARG A 303 3.60 -8.36 0.77
C ARG A 303 4.25 -9.56 0.09
N ASP A 304 3.63 -10.00 -0.99
CA ASP A 304 4.20 -11.00 -1.89
C ASP A 304 4.72 -10.38 -3.19
N VAL A 305 6.00 -10.61 -3.49
CA VAL A 305 6.65 -10.23 -4.74
C VAL A 305 7.02 -11.49 -5.51
N LEU A 306 6.31 -11.72 -6.62
CA LEU A 306 6.54 -12.86 -7.49
C LEU A 306 7.63 -12.54 -8.52
N MET A 307 8.51 -13.48 -8.80
CA MET A 307 9.53 -13.37 -9.85
C MET A 307 9.60 -14.62 -10.69
N THR A 308 9.86 -14.46 -11.98
CA THR A 308 10.11 -15.57 -12.91
C THR A 308 11.61 -15.81 -12.98
N VAL A 309 12.04 -17.03 -12.67
CA VAL A 309 13.44 -17.42 -12.55
C VAL A 309 13.76 -18.51 -13.59
N MET A 310 14.81 -18.29 -14.38
CA MET A 310 15.38 -19.30 -15.25
C MET A 310 16.07 -20.38 -14.40
N LEU A 311 15.78 -21.64 -14.69
CA LEU A 311 16.27 -22.78 -13.93
C LEU A 311 17.70 -23.17 -14.35
N ALA A 312 18.48 -23.69 -13.40
CA ALA A 312 19.85 -24.12 -13.68
C ALA A 312 19.91 -25.24 -14.74
N LYS A 313 20.88 -25.17 -15.64
CA LYS A 313 21.05 -26.16 -16.72
C LYS A 313 21.72 -27.47 -16.25
N LYS A 314 22.14 -27.53 -14.99
CA LYS A 314 22.76 -28.70 -14.34
C LYS A 314 22.23 -28.87 -12.92
N ALA A 315 22.50 -30.03 -12.33
CA ALA A 315 22.28 -30.24 -10.91
C ALA A 315 23.22 -29.32 -10.12
N ILE A 316 22.65 -28.54 -9.21
CA ILE A 316 23.37 -27.61 -8.35
C ILE A 316 22.82 -27.71 -6.93
N ASP A 317 23.70 -27.51 -5.94
CA ASP A 317 23.36 -27.47 -4.50
C ASP A 317 23.60 -26.06 -3.93
N VAL A 318 23.24 -25.06 -4.73
CA VAL A 318 23.34 -23.63 -4.35
C VAL A 318 21.99 -22.96 -4.58
N PRO A 319 21.67 -21.89 -3.85
CA PRO A 319 20.37 -21.25 -3.97
C PRO A 319 20.20 -20.57 -5.33
N HIS A 320 19.00 -20.65 -5.88
CA HIS A 320 18.65 -20.02 -7.14
C HIS A 320 18.39 -18.51 -6.98
N VAL A 321 17.86 -18.12 -5.83
CA VAL A 321 17.53 -16.72 -5.52
C VAL A 321 17.97 -16.41 -4.10
N ASN A 322 18.48 -15.20 -3.90
CA ASN A 322 18.73 -14.60 -2.61
C ASN A 322 17.96 -13.28 -2.50
N VAL A 323 17.28 -13.08 -1.37
CA VAL A 323 16.46 -11.90 -1.07
C VAL A 323 16.89 -11.29 0.25
N SER A 324 17.02 -9.97 0.27
CA SER A 324 17.26 -9.18 1.47
C SER A 324 16.33 -7.97 1.50
N VAL A 325 15.89 -7.55 2.68
CA VAL A 325 15.02 -6.38 2.86
C VAL A 325 15.76 -5.31 3.64
N THR A 326 15.67 -4.06 3.22
CA THR A 326 16.11 -2.89 4.00
C THR A 326 14.92 -2.00 4.30
N TYR A 327 14.79 -1.51 5.52
CA TYR A 327 13.66 -0.68 5.94
C TYR A 327 14.00 0.18 7.15
N THR A 328 13.21 1.23 7.37
CA THR A 328 13.24 1.97 8.63
C THR A 328 12.19 1.36 9.56
N ASP A 329 12.64 0.80 10.67
CA ASP A 329 11.79 0.29 11.75
C ASP A 329 11.27 1.49 12.56
N THR A 330 9.96 1.73 12.51
CA THR A 330 9.33 2.87 13.19
C THR A 330 9.04 2.59 14.67
N VAL A 331 9.04 1.32 15.07
CA VAL A 331 8.85 0.91 16.47
C VAL A 331 10.17 1.10 17.22
N ASN A 332 11.27 0.60 16.65
CA ASN A 332 12.60 0.68 17.23
C ASN A 332 13.40 1.92 16.81
N LYS A 333 12.84 2.76 15.91
CA LYS A 333 13.43 4.00 15.40
C LYS A 333 14.84 3.82 14.83
N MET A 334 15.03 2.77 14.04
CA MET A 334 16.32 2.42 13.49
C MET A 334 16.24 1.89 12.06
N LEU A 335 17.33 2.04 11.30
CA LEU A 335 17.45 1.37 10.00
C LEU A 335 17.73 -0.12 10.24
N ALA A 336 16.90 -0.98 9.68
CA ALA A 336 16.98 -2.42 9.79
C ALA A 336 17.27 -3.06 8.43
N THR A 337 17.98 -4.18 8.45
CA THR A 337 18.18 -5.06 7.30
C THR A 337 17.83 -6.47 7.71
N SER A 338 16.94 -7.14 6.96
CA SER A 338 16.60 -8.53 7.23
C SER A 338 17.80 -9.44 6.95
N GLU A 339 17.81 -10.60 7.59
CA GLU A 339 18.67 -11.69 7.12
C GLU A 339 18.39 -12.03 5.66
N ASN A 340 19.42 -12.53 4.98
CA ASN A 340 19.28 -13.08 3.63
C ASN A 340 18.42 -14.33 3.66
N LYS A 341 17.44 -14.40 2.77
CA LYS A 341 16.58 -15.56 2.57
C LYS A 341 16.75 -16.12 1.17
N TYR A 342 16.72 -17.44 1.08
CA TYR A 342 17.16 -18.17 -0.12
C TYR A 342 16.08 -19.12 -0.63
N ALA A 343 15.96 -19.24 -1.95
CA ALA A 343 15.16 -20.27 -2.59
C ALA A 343 16.05 -21.35 -3.22
N PHE A 344 15.79 -22.60 -2.91
CA PHE A 344 16.45 -23.76 -3.49
C PHE A 344 15.48 -24.52 -4.38
N ILE A 345 15.94 -24.92 -5.56
CA ILE A 345 15.17 -25.74 -6.50
C ILE A 345 16.05 -26.91 -6.88
N ALA A 346 15.68 -28.11 -6.45
CA ALA A 346 16.41 -29.33 -6.78
C ALA A 346 16.28 -29.65 -8.27
N ARG A 347 17.39 -30.00 -8.90
CA ARG A 347 17.49 -30.26 -10.34
C ARG A 347 17.96 -31.71 -10.62
N PRO A 348 17.15 -32.74 -10.29
CA PRO A 348 17.52 -34.14 -10.53
C PRO A 348 17.67 -34.44 -12.03
N GLY A 349 18.43 -35.49 -12.37
CA GLY A 349 18.69 -35.91 -13.76
C GLY A 349 17.50 -36.57 -14.48
N ASN A 350 16.29 -36.50 -13.92
CA ASN A 350 15.05 -37.03 -14.48
C ASN A 350 14.14 -35.87 -14.93
N ASP A 351 12.88 -36.18 -15.22
CA ASP A 351 11.83 -35.26 -15.66
C ASP A 351 10.83 -34.91 -14.53
N THR A 352 11.12 -35.31 -13.29
CA THR A 352 10.23 -35.11 -12.14
C THR A 352 9.99 -33.63 -11.88
N VAL A 353 8.73 -33.23 -11.74
CA VAL A 353 8.32 -31.92 -11.27
C VAL A 353 7.47 -32.11 -10.02
N ALA A 354 7.80 -31.40 -8.95
CA ALA A 354 7.02 -31.44 -7.72
C ALA A 354 5.62 -30.84 -7.91
N LYS A 355 4.76 -30.99 -6.91
CA LYS A 355 3.50 -30.24 -6.86
C LYS A 355 3.80 -28.76 -6.58
N PRO A 356 2.97 -27.83 -7.10
CA PRO A 356 3.18 -26.42 -6.82
C PRO A 356 2.92 -26.11 -5.35
N ASP A 357 3.75 -25.24 -4.77
CA ASP A 357 3.47 -24.63 -3.47
C ASP A 357 2.17 -23.80 -3.59
N LYS A 358 1.23 -24.06 -2.67
CA LYS A 358 -0.10 -23.45 -2.72
C LYS A 358 -0.06 -21.93 -2.59
N HIS A 359 0.80 -21.39 -1.72
CA HIS A 359 0.91 -19.95 -1.54
C HIS A 359 1.45 -19.30 -2.80
N VAL A 360 2.53 -19.84 -3.37
CA VAL A 360 3.10 -19.32 -4.63
C VAL A 360 2.11 -19.43 -5.79
N GLU A 361 1.31 -20.49 -5.84
CA GLU A 361 0.24 -20.67 -6.83
C GLU A 361 -0.82 -19.56 -6.72
N VAL A 362 -1.32 -19.30 -5.51
CA VAL A 362 -2.28 -18.21 -5.24
C VAL A 362 -1.72 -16.86 -5.68
N GLN A 363 -0.45 -16.58 -5.38
CA GLN A 363 0.19 -15.31 -5.78
C GLN A 363 0.38 -15.21 -7.29
N TRP A 364 0.67 -16.32 -7.97
CA TRP A 364 0.73 -16.37 -9.43
C TRP A 364 -0.62 -16.09 -10.08
N LEU A 365 -1.68 -16.72 -9.59
CA LEU A 365 -3.05 -16.45 -10.02
C LEU A 365 -3.43 -14.98 -9.79
N ARG A 366 -3.08 -14.42 -8.63
CA ARG A 366 -3.31 -13.00 -8.31
C ARG A 366 -2.63 -12.07 -9.32
N VAL A 367 -1.34 -12.28 -9.59
CA VAL A 367 -0.57 -11.44 -10.53
C VAL A 367 -1.18 -11.49 -11.92
N ASN A 368 -1.54 -12.68 -12.42
CA ASN A 368 -2.18 -12.83 -13.73
C ASN A 368 -3.53 -12.11 -13.77
N ALA A 369 -4.38 -12.29 -12.75
CA ALA A 369 -5.69 -11.64 -12.68
C ALA A 369 -5.57 -10.10 -12.68
N VAL A 370 -4.58 -9.53 -11.98
CA VAL A 370 -4.30 -8.09 -12.00
C VAL A 370 -3.87 -7.63 -13.40
N GLN A 371 -3.02 -8.37 -14.10
CA GLN A 371 -2.61 -8.05 -15.47
C GLN A 371 -3.81 -8.06 -16.43
N GLU A 372 -4.70 -9.05 -16.30
CA GLU A 372 -5.94 -9.12 -17.10
C GLU A 372 -6.91 -7.98 -16.79
N MET A 373 -7.06 -7.58 -15.52
CA MET A 373 -7.87 -6.41 -15.17
C MET A 373 -7.28 -5.11 -15.72
N GLU A 374 -5.96 -4.92 -15.70
CA GLU A 374 -5.31 -3.77 -16.33
C GLU A 374 -5.45 -3.77 -17.87
N ALA A 375 -5.42 -4.95 -18.50
CA ALA A 375 -5.71 -5.08 -19.93
C ALA A 375 -7.16 -4.72 -20.25
N ALA A 376 -8.12 -5.23 -19.47
CA ALA A 376 -9.54 -4.89 -19.58
C ALA A 376 -9.80 -3.39 -19.36
N LYS A 377 -9.07 -2.76 -18.43
CA LYS A 377 -9.13 -1.31 -18.19
C LYS A 377 -8.73 -0.51 -19.42
N LYS A 378 -7.66 -0.89 -20.11
CA LYS A 378 -7.22 -0.26 -21.36
C LYS A 378 -8.28 -0.39 -22.44
N LEU A 379 -8.77 -1.61 -22.68
CA LEU A 379 -9.86 -1.87 -23.65
C LEU A 379 -11.12 -1.03 -23.36
N SER A 380 -11.48 -0.90 -22.08
CA SER A 380 -12.65 -0.13 -21.67
C SER A 380 -12.49 1.37 -21.93
N ARG A 381 -11.27 1.91 -21.77
CA ARG A 381 -10.95 3.31 -22.11
C ARG A 381 -11.01 3.57 -23.62
N ASP A 382 -10.66 2.56 -24.41
CA ASP A 382 -10.76 2.61 -25.87
C ASP A 382 -12.21 2.41 -26.37
N GLY A 383 -13.16 2.20 -25.46
CA GLY A 383 -14.59 2.02 -25.75
C GLY A 383 -15.01 0.58 -26.06
N ASP A 384 -14.08 -0.38 -26.00
CA ASP A 384 -14.33 -1.79 -26.29
C ASP A 384 -14.70 -2.57 -25.03
N LEU A 385 -15.89 -2.28 -24.50
CA LEU A 385 -16.41 -2.93 -23.29
C LEU A 385 -16.68 -4.42 -23.50
N GLU A 386 -17.00 -4.85 -24.73
CA GLU A 386 -17.25 -6.27 -25.02
C GLU A 386 -15.97 -7.09 -24.90
N LYS A 387 -14.86 -6.64 -25.49
CA LYS A 387 -13.57 -7.32 -25.32
C LYS A 387 -13.07 -7.23 -23.88
N ALA A 388 -13.25 -6.10 -23.21
CA ALA A 388 -12.90 -5.96 -21.80
C ALA A 388 -13.64 -7.01 -20.95
N ARG A 389 -14.95 -7.15 -21.12
CA ARG A 389 -15.77 -8.14 -20.41
C ARG A 389 -15.38 -9.57 -20.75
N SER A 390 -15.08 -9.86 -22.02
CA SER A 390 -14.60 -11.19 -22.45
C SER A 390 -13.29 -11.56 -21.75
N THR A 391 -12.35 -10.61 -21.65
CA THR A 391 -11.06 -10.76 -20.96
C THR A 391 -11.26 -11.11 -19.48
N ILE A 392 -12.12 -10.36 -18.78
CA ILE A 392 -12.46 -10.62 -17.37
C ILE A 392 -13.11 -12.00 -17.19
N ASN A 393 -14.07 -12.37 -18.05
CA ASN A 393 -14.74 -13.66 -17.96
C ASN A 393 -13.81 -14.86 -18.20
N ALA A 394 -12.86 -14.73 -19.14
CA ALA A 394 -11.84 -15.75 -19.37
C ALA A 394 -10.96 -15.94 -18.14
N SER A 395 -10.51 -14.84 -17.54
CA SER A 395 -9.70 -14.86 -16.32
C SER A 395 -10.46 -15.42 -15.11
N LEU A 396 -11.75 -15.07 -14.94
CA LEU A 396 -12.64 -15.67 -13.95
C LEU A 396 -12.77 -17.19 -14.13
N GLY A 397 -12.96 -17.65 -15.36
CA GLY A 397 -13.01 -19.08 -15.68
C GLY A 397 -11.70 -19.79 -15.35
N PHE A 398 -10.56 -19.13 -15.61
CA PHE A 398 -9.25 -19.65 -15.25
C PHE A 398 -9.09 -19.75 -13.74
N LEU A 399 -9.39 -18.71 -12.97
CA LEU A 399 -9.34 -18.73 -11.50
C LEU A 399 -10.21 -19.85 -10.91
N LYS A 400 -11.46 -19.96 -11.36
CA LYS A 400 -12.42 -20.97 -10.87
C LYS A 400 -12.06 -22.40 -11.25
N SER A 401 -11.20 -22.62 -12.24
CA SER A 401 -10.77 -23.98 -12.63
C SER A 401 -9.62 -24.53 -11.76
N ASN A 402 -8.98 -23.69 -10.93
CA ASN A 402 -7.88 -24.09 -10.05
C ASN A 402 -8.40 -24.66 -8.71
N ALA A 403 -8.93 -25.88 -8.75
CA ALA A 403 -9.61 -26.53 -7.61
C ALA A 403 -8.76 -26.67 -6.33
N ASP A 404 -7.43 -26.76 -6.44
CA ASP A 404 -6.54 -26.94 -5.28
C ASP A 404 -6.44 -25.72 -4.35
N VAL A 405 -6.82 -24.54 -4.85
CA VAL A 405 -6.72 -23.24 -4.18
C VAL A 405 -8.02 -22.42 -4.27
N GLN A 406 -9.11 -23.00 -4.79
CA GLN A 406 -10.40 -22.30 -4.93
C GLN A 406 -10.98 -21.83 -3.58
N ASP A 407 -10.63 -22.52 -2.49
CA ASP A 407 -11.08 -22.21 -1.14
C ASP A 407 -10.15 -21.22 -0.41
N ASP A 408 -9.07 -20.77 -1.06
CA ASP A 408 -8.17 -19.78 -0.50
C ASP A 408 -8.82 -18.39 -0.47
N GLY A 409 -8.67 -17.66 0.64
CA GLY A 409 -9.32 -16.36 0.82
C GLY A 409 -8.92 -15.32 -0.22
N VAL A 410 -7.67 -15.33 -0.70
CA VAL A 410 -7.20 -14.39 -1.74
C VAL A 410 -7.86 -14.71 -3.07
N VAL A 411 -8.00 -15.99 -3.41
CA VAL A 411 -8.66 -16.44 -4.64
C VAL A 411 -10.15 -16.14 -4.58
N MET A 412 -10.83 -16.43 -3.47
CA MET A 412 -12.23 -16.08 -3.27
C MET A 412 -12.49 -14.57 -3.40
N GLN A 413 -11.66 -13.74 -2.75
CA GLN A 413 -11.74 -12.29 -2.85
C GLN A 413 -11.52 -11.82 -4.30
N MET A 414 -10.51 -12.35 -4.98
CA MET A 414 -10.23 -12.02 -6.38
C MET A 414 -11.41 -12.35 -7.30
N VAL A 415 -12.02 -13.54 -7.12
CA VAL A 415 -13.21 -13.94 -7.88
C VAL A 415 -14.36 -12.95 -7.64
N ALA A 416 -14.67 -12.63 -6.38
CA ALA A 416 -15.72 -11.69 -6.04
C ALA A 416 -15.46 -10.28 -6.62
N ASP A 417 -14.21 -9.82 -6.58
CA ASP A 417 -13.80 -8.52 -7.09
C ASP A 417 -13.87 -8.48 -8.62
N MET A 418 -13.45 -9.53 -9.32
CA MET A 418 -13.56 -9.63 -10.77
C MET A 418 -15.01 -9.75 -11.26
N GLU A 419 -15.89 -10.42 -10.50
CA GLU A 419 -17.34 -10.42 -10.77
C GLU A 419 -17.95 -9.02 -10.60
N SER A 420 -17.53 -8.27 -9.58
CA SER A 420 -17.92 -6.86 -9.40
C SER A 420 -17.41 -5.97 -10.55
N VAL A 421 -16.22 -6.25 -11.07
CA VAL A 421 -15.67 -5.57 -12.26
C VAL A 421 -16.48 -5.90 -13.51
N GLU A 422 -16.85 -7.16 -13.71
CA GLU A 422 -17.71 -7.62 -14.82
C GLU A 422 -19.05 -6.86 -14.84
N GLU A 423 -19.70 -6.74 -13.67
CA GLU A 423 -20.95 -5.98 -13.52
C GLU A 423 -20.78 -4.52 -13.97
N GLY A 424 -19.65 -3.91 -13.62
CA GLY A 424 -19.29 -2.56 -14.02
C GLY A 424 -19.11 -2.37 -15.53
N LEU A 425 -18.87 -3.44 -16.30
CA LEU A 425 -18.63 -3.42 -17.74
C LEU A 425 -19.88 -3.67 -18.60
N ARG A 426 -21.06 -3.88 -17.99
CA ARG A 426 -22.29 -4.21 -18.73
C ARG A 426 -22.79 -3.14 -19.69
N SER A 427 -22.51 -1.87 -19.40
CA SER A 427 -22.91 -0.76 -20.25
C SER A 427 -21.96 0.43 -20.06
N GLN A 428 -21.90 1.31 -21.06
CA GLN A 428 -21.12 2.55 -20.97
C GLN A 428 -21.52 3.40 -19.77
N ARG A 429 -22.82 3.44 -19.43
CA ARG A 429 -23.33 4.17 -18.28
C ARG A 429 -22.85 3.56 -16.96
N SER A 430 -22.90 2.24 -16.83
CA SER A 430 -22.40 1.52 -15.64
C SER A 430 -20.90 1.72 -15.47
N PHE A 431 -20.16 1.65 -16.58
CA PHE A 431 -18.72 1.81 -16.60
C PHE A 431 -18.27 3.20 -16.12
N LEU A 432 -18.86 4.25 -16.70
CA LEU A 432 -18.50 5.63 -16.35
C LEU A 432 -18.84 5.99 -14.89
N ARG A 433 -19.99 5.50 -14.40
CA ARG A 433 -20.48 5.80 -13.05
C ARG A 433 -19.75 5.01 -11.95
N PHE A 434 -19.45 3.73 -12.20
CA PHE A 434 -18.95 2.81 -11.18
C PHE A 434 -17.80 1.93 -11.70
N GLY A 435 -17.96 1.32 -12.89
CA GLY A 435 -17.03 0.29 -13.37
C GLY A 435 -15.56 0.73 -13.43
N ALA A 436 -15.28 1.93 -13.94
CA ALA A 436 -13.91 2.46 -14.03
C ALA A 436 -13.28 2.67 -12.64
N LYS A 437 -14.06 3.20 -11.69
CA LYS A 437 -13.64 3.47 -10.30
C LYS A 437 -13.39 2.17 -9.56
N ASN A 438 -14.36 1.25 -9.63
CA ASN A 438 -14.31 -0.05 -9.00
C ASN A 438 -13.11 -0.86 -9.51
N MET A 439 -12.99 -1.02 -10.83
CA MET A 439 -11.86 -1.73 -11.45
C MET A 439 -10.51 -1.14 -11.03
N THR A 440 -10.40 0.19 -11.01
CA THR A 440 -9.18 0.87 -10.54
C THR A 440 -8.86 0.56 -9.08
N ALA A 441 -9.86 0.59 -8.19
CA ALA A 441 -9.70 0.27 -6.78
C ALA A 441 -9.34 -1.21 -6.56
N LYS A 442 -9.93 -2.15 -7.32
CA LYS A 442 -9.65 -3.59 -7.22
C LYS A 442 -8.27 -3.96 -7.74
N CYS A 443 -7.86 -3.40 -8.89
CA CYS A 443 -6.48 -3.51 -9.38
C CYS A 443 -5.48 -3.05 -8.31
N GLN A 444 -5.67 -1.85 -7.76
CA GLN A 444 -4.80 -1.31 -6.73
C GLN A 444 -4.74 -2.22 -5.49
N THR A 445 -5.90 -2.69 -5.02
CA THR A 445 -6.02 -3.53 -3.82
C THR A 445 -5.19 -4.81 -3.96
N HIS A 446 -5.33 -5.52 -5.07
CA HIS A 446 -4.59 -6.76 -5.31
C HIS A 446 -3.13 -6.53 -5.71
N ALA A 447 -2.83 -5.49 -6.48
CA ALA A 447 -1.45 -5.17 -6.85
C ALA A 447 -0.62 -4.79 -5.62
N ARG A 448 -1.18 -3.97 -4.74
CA ARG A 448 -0.55 -3.52 -3.49
C ARG A 448 -0.72 -4.47 -2.33
N GLN A 449 -1.65 -5.43 -2.43
CA GLN A 449 -2.03 -6.33 -1.33
C GLN A 449 -2.43 -5.56 -0.08
N ARG A 450 -3.23 -4.50 -0.29
CA ARG A 450 -3.64 -3.55 0.74
C ARG A 450 -5.10 -3.23 0.57
N CYS A 451 -5.89 -3.41 1.63
CA CYS A 451 -7.30 -3.02 1.60
C CYS A 451 -7.43 -1.51 1.36
N ALA A 452 -8.15 -1.14 0.30
CA ALA A 452 -8.53 0.21 -0.07
C ALA A 452 -10.06 0.33 -0.29
N GLU A 453 -10.83 -0.58 0.31
CA GLU A 453 -12.28 -0.65 0.12
C GLU A 453 -13.06 0.20 1.11
N ALA A 454 -14.02 0.95 0.56
CA ALA A 454 -14.99 1.70 1.35
C ALA A 454 -16.18 0.85 1.81
N SER A 455 -16.20 -0.48 1.66
CA SER A 455 -17.35 -1.29 2.05
C SER A 455 -17.14 -2.00 3.39
N PRO A 456 -18.09 -1.90 4.35
CA PRO A 456 -18.05 -2.68 5.59
C PRO A 456 -18.61 -4.10 5.40
N ALA A 457 -19.29 -4.37 4.28
CA ALA A 457 -19.99 -5.63 4.03
C ALA A 457 -19.10 -6.72 3.43
N THR A 458 -17.90 -6.37 2.94
CA THR A 458 -16.96 -7.29 2.31
C THR A 458 -15.82 -7.63 3.25
N THR A 459 -15.63 -8.92 3.53
CA THR A 459 -14.48 -9.42 4.29
C THR A 459 -13.24 -9.39 3.38
N ASN A 460 -12.57 -8.24 3.31
CA ASN A 460 -11.37 -8.11 2.48
C ASN A 460 -10.15 -8.74 3.19
N VAL A 461 -9.51 -9.71 2.54
CA VAL A 461 -8.35 -10.46 3.09
C VAL A 461 -7.12 -9.61 3.37
N TYR A 462 -6.98 -8.43 2.74
CA TYR A 462 -5.88 -7.50 2.98
C TYR A 462 -6.18 -6.48 4.08
N ARG A 463 -7.31 -6.60 4.77
CA ARG A 463 -7.66 -5.71 5.89
C ARG A 463 -7.06 -6.27 7.18
N SER A 464 -6.00 -5.60 7.66
CA SER A 464 -5.40 -5.94 8.96
C SER A 464 -6.39 -5.80 10.11
N LYS A 465 -6.11 -6.44 11.25
CA LYS A 465 -6.98 -6.35 12.43
C LYS A 465 -7.01 -4.90 12.94
N LYS A 466 -5.90 -4.17 12.88
CA LYS A 466 -5.86 -2.74 13.24
C LYS A 466 -6.77 -1.89 12.35
N LYS A 467 -6.78 -2.10 11.03
CA LYS A 467 -7.74 -1.42 10.11
C LYS A 467 -9.18 -1.77 10.45
N LYS A 468 -9.48 -3.05 10.64
CA LYS A 468 -10.83 -3.52 10.99
C LYS A 468 -11.31 -2.93 12.32
N ALA A 469 -10.46 -2.92 13.35
CA ALA A 469 -10.75 -2.35 14.65
C ALA A 469 -11.02 -0.83 14.56
N MET A 470 -10.23 -0.11 13.76
CA MET A 470 -10.43 1.32 13.53
C MET A 470 -11.76 1.58 12.82
N THR A 471 -12.06 0.85 11.75
CA THR A 471 -13.34 0.96 11.06
C THR A 471 -14.53 0.72 12.00
N LEU A 472 -14.49 -0.32 12.84
CA LEU A 472 -15.53 -0.58 13.85
C LEU A 472 -15.65 0.54 14.89
N LYS A 473 -14.53 1.07 15.40
CA LYS A 473 -14.52 2.23 16.32
C LYS A 473 -15.16 3.45 15.69
N MET A 474 -14.92 3.72 14.40
CA MET A 474 -15.53 4.85 13.71
C MET A 474 -17.05 4.69 13.57
N PHE A 475 -17.54 3.48 13.26
CA PHE A 475 -18.99 3.22 13.21
C PHE A 475 -19.68 3.36 14.57
N ALA A 476 -19.09 2.81 15.64
CA ALA A 476 -19.65 2.90 16.98
C ALA A 476 -19.80 4.36 17.44
N ASN A 477 -18.80 5.19 17.14
CA ASN A 477 -18.78 6.60 17.53
C ASN A 477 -19.67 7.50 16.67
N ASN A 478 -20.03 7.08 15.45
CA ASN A 478 -21.00 7.80 14.61
C ASN A 478 -22.46 7.48 14.98
N SER A 479 -22.67 6.43 15.78
CA SER A 479 -23.99 5.96 16.23
C SER A 479 -24.38 6.49 17.62
N ALA A 480 -23.47 7.18 18.31
CA ALA A 480 -23.71 7.75 19.63
C ALA A 480 -24.39 9.13 19.50
N PRO A 481 -25.56 9.34 20.13
CA PRO A 481 -26.39 10.53 19.96
C PRO A 481 -25.74 11.84 20.44
#